data_AF-A0A5S9MIZ3-F1
#
_entry.id   AF-A0A5S9MIZ3-F1
#
_cell.length_a   1.000
_cell.length_b   1.000
_cell.length_c   1.000
_cell.angle_alpha   90.00
_cell.angle_beta   90.00
_cell.angle_gamma   90.00
#
_symmetry.space_group_name_H-M   'P 1'
#
loop_
_entity.id
_entity.type
_entity.pdbx_description
1 polymer ?
#
loop_
_entity_poly.entity_id
_entity_poly.type
_entity_poly.pdbx_seq_one_letter_code
_entity_poly.pdbx_strand_id
1 'polypeptide(L)'
;MVVLYTVYFASVCIVVLSIFTRILGIWVLPLTPNWVINLLLMICIIYIAKEQITAIVRFNFILTPFLLMLSLLMFYALKGTNIDYLLPVFQTGISQFQLGLKDVVLSMNGFEMILIISPLMKGTIKERYKVMTISNICTTLYYLFITLICFLCFSARLSLM
;
A
#
# COMPACT_ATOMS: atom_id res chain seq x y z
N MET A 1 -9.26 3.18 -26.50
CA MET A 1 -8.72 3.81 -25.28
C MET A 1 -9.51 3.42 -24.04
N VAL A 2 -10.85 3.59 -24.03
CA VAL A 2 -11.70 3.22 -22.87
C VAL A 2 -11.57 1.74 -22.47
N VAL A 3 -11.60 0.81 -23.44
CA VAL A 3 -11.47 -0.64 -23.17
C VAL A 3 -10.15 -1.00 -22.49
N LEU A 4 -9.04 -0.39 -22.93
CA LEU A 4 -7.72 -0.63 -22.34
C LEU A 4 -7.68 -0.12 -20.89
N TYR A 5 -8.25 1.06 -20.64
CA TYR A 5 -8.36 1.64 -19.30
C TYR A 5 -9.23 0.75 -18.39
N THR A 6 -10.39 0.27 -18.86
CA THR A 6 -11.26 -0.62 -18.07
C THR A 6 -10.58 -1.95 -17.72
N VAL A 7 -9.83 -2.54 -18.67
CA VAL A 7 -9.08 -3.78 -18.42
C VAL A 7 -7.97 -3.55 -17.40
N TYR A 8 -7.26 -2.42 -17.50
CA TYR A 8 -6.25 -2.04 -16.52
C TYR A 8 -6.85 -1.92 -15.12
N PHE A 9 -7.93 -1.14 -14.94
CA PHE A 9 -8.55 -0.97 -13.61
C PHE A 9 -9.10 -2.28 -13.07
N ALA A 10 -9.70 -3.13 -13.91
CA ALA A 10 -10.15 -4.46 -13.52
C ALA A 10 -8.99 -5.33 -13.00
N SER A 11 -7.83 -5.28 -13.66
CA SER A 11 -6.64 -6.02 -13.23
C SER A 11 -6.14 -5.56 -11.86
N VAL A 12 -6.12 -4.25 -11.61
CA VAL A 12 -5.73 -3.68 -10.31
C VAL A 12 -6.72 -4.10 -9.22
N CYS A 13 -8.02 -4.06 -9.50
CA CYS A 13 -9.05 -4.53 -8.57
C CYS A 13 -8.84 -6.00 -8.17
N ILE A 14 -8.51 -6.88 -9.13
CA ILE A 14 -8.26 -8.30 -8.87
C ILE A 14 -7.02 -8.50 -7.99
N VAL A 15 -5.94 -7.75 -8.26
CA VAL A 15 -4.71 -7.81 -7.45
C VAL A 15 -4.98 -7.38 -6.01
N VAL A 16 -5.64 -6.23 -5.82
CA VAL A 16 -5.98 -5.69 -4.50
C VAL A 16 -6.86 -6.69 -3.73
N LEU A 17 -7.91 -7.21 -4.37
CA LEU A 17 -8.81 -8.21 -3.79
C LEU A 17 -8.07 -9.49 -3.36
N SER A 18 -7.10 -9.94 -4.15
CA SER A 18 -6.28 -11.12 -3.83
C SER A 18 -5.38 -10.89 -2.61
N ILE A 19 -4.78 -9.70 -2.51
CA ILE A 19 -3.94 -9.31 -1.35
C ILE A 19 -4.80 -9.25 -0.08
N PHE A 20 -5.96 -8.60 -0.14
CA PHE A 20 -6.88 -8.52 1.00
C PHE A 20 -7.38 -9.89 1.45
N THR A 21 -7.76 -10.75 0.50
CA THR A 21 -8.21 -12.12 0.80
C THR A 21 -7.12 -12.90 1.53
N ARG A 22 -5.86 -12.78 1.07
CA ARG A 22 -4.71 -13.44 1.70
C ARG A 22 -4.46 -12.93 3.12
N ILE A 23 -4.51 -11.61 3.32
CA ILE A 23 -4.31 -11.01 4.66
C ILE A 23 -5.43 -11.47 5.61
N LEU A 24 -6.69 -11.41 5.18
CA LEU A 24 -7.81 -11.86 5.99
C LEU A 24 -7.73 -13.36 6.33
N GLY A 25 -7.33 -14.19 5.36
CA GLY A 25 -7.16 -15.63 5.57
C GLY A 25 -6.02 -15.96 6.55
N ILE A 26 -5.01 -15.12 6.69
CA ILE A 26 -3.93 -15.35 7.67
C ILE A 26 -4.34 -14.89 9.07
N TRP A 27 -4.96 -13.71 9.18
CA TRP A 27 -5.11 -13.01 10.45
C TRP A 27 -6.49 -13.10 11.10
N VAL A 28 -7.56 -13.18 10.31
CA VAL A 28 -8.93 -13.03 10.83
C VAL A 28 -9.72 -14.32 10.66
N LEU A 29 -9.65 -14.94 9.48
CA LEU A 29 -10.49 -16.05 9.06
C LEU A 29 -9.68 -17.25 8.52
N PRO A 30 -8.77 -17.85 9.33
CA PRO A 30 -7.87 -18.91 8.88
C PRO A 30 -8.55 -20.24 8.56
N LEU A 31 -9.73 -20.51 9.11
CA LEU A 31 -10.47 -21.74 8.86
C LEU A 31 -11.44 -21.67 7.68
N THR A 32 -11.71 -20.49 7.11
CA THR A 32 -12.66 -20.38 6.01
C THR A 32 -12.00 -20.51 4.64
N PRO A 33 -12.64 -21.18 3.67
CA PRO A 33 -12.10 -21.31 2.32
C PRO A 33 -12.06 -19.96 1.59
N ASN A 34 -11.00 -19.75 0.80
CA ASN A 34 -10.72 -18.47 0.10
C ASN A 34 -11.89 -17.98 -0.77
N TRP A 35 -12.65 -18.88 -1.41
CA TRP A 35 -13.79 -18.52 -2.26
C TRP A 35 -14.89 -17.75 -1.50
N VAL A 36 -15.13 -18.10 -0.24
CA VAL A 36 -16.16 -17.44 0.60
C VAL A 36 -15.70 -16.04 1.01
N ILE A 37 -14.43 -15.90 1.40
CA ILE A 37 -13.84 -14.59 1.74
C ILE A 37 -13.91 -13.65 0.52
N ASN A 38 -13.58 -14.17 -0.66
CA ASN A 38 -13.61 -13.41 -1.90
C ASN A 38 -15.03 -12.93 -2.25
N LEU A 39 -16.04 -13.80 -2.09
CA LEU A 39 -17.44 -13.44 -2.32
C LEU A 39 -17.92 -12.37 -1.34
N LEU A 40 -17.56 -12.49 -0.06
CA LEU A 40 -17.88 -11.49 0.95
C LEU A 40 -17.26 -10.13 0.63
N LEU A 41 -15.97 -10.11 0.26
CA LEU A 41 -15.28 -8.89 -0.14
C LEU A 41 -15.91 -8.27 -1.38
N MET A 42 -16.32 -9.06 -2.37
CA MET A 42 -17.00 -8.56 -3.56
C MET A 42 -18.31 -7.85 -3.22
N ILE A 43 -19.12 -8.39 -2.31
CA ILE A 43 -20.36 -7.75 -1.84
C ILE A 43 -20.04 -6.40 -1.19
N CYS A 44 -19.02 -6.35 -0.32
CA CYS A 44 -18.58 -5.11 0.33
C CYS A 44 -18.12 -4.06 -0.68
N ILE A 45 -17.32 -4.47 -1.69
CA ILE A 45 -16.82 -3.56 -2.73
C ILE A 45 -17.97 -2.98 -3.54
N ILE A 46 -18.93 -3.81 -3.96
CA ILE A 46 -20.10 -3.34 -4.72
C ILE A 46 -20.93 -2.37 -3.88
N TYR A 47 -21.10 -2.64 -2.58
CA TYR A 47 -21.82 -1.75 -1.68
C TYR A 47 -21.13 -0.37 -1.57
N ILE A 48 -19.82 -0.35 -1.34
CA ILE A 48 -19.04 0.90 -1.24
C ILE A 48 -18.99 1.64 -2.59
N ALA A 49 -18.90 0.92 -3.71
CA ALA A 49 -18.85 1.53 -5.03
C ALA A 49 -20.12 2.29 -5.43
N LYS A 50 -21.27 1.99 -4.79
CA LYS A 50 -22.53 2.72 -5.00
C LYS A 50 -22.58 4.05 -4.24
N GLU A 51 -21.72 4.25 -3.24
CA GLU A 51 -21.67 5.47 -2.46
C GLU A 51 -21.00 6.62 -3.22
N GLN A 52 -21.28 7.85 -2.78
CA GLN A 52 -20.69 9.03 -3.39
C GLN A 52 -19.19 9.09 -3.10
N ILE A 53 -18.39 9.50 -4.09
CA ILE A 53 -16.93 9.67 -3.96
C ILE A 53 -16.58 10.57 -2.76
N THR A 54 -17.40 11.59 -2.47
CA THR A 54 -17.19 12.48 -1.32
C THR A 54 -17.28 11.76 0.03
N ALA A 55 -18.14 10.75 0.17
CA ALA A 55 -18.23 9.96 1.40
C ALA A 55 -16.96 9.11 1.59
N ILE A 56 -16.47 8.48 0.51
CA ILE A 56 -15.24 7.68 0.50
C ILE A 56 -14.03 8.54 0.89
N VAL A 57 -13.94 9.76 0.34
CA VAL A 57 -12.83 10.69 0.66
C VAL A 57 -12.86 11.13 2.12
N ARG A 58 -14.04 11.43 2.68
CA ARG A 58 -14.17 11.81 4.11
C ARG A 58 -13.74 10.67 5.02
N PHE A 59 -14.14 9.44 4.71
CA PHE A 59 -13.72 8.26 5.46
C PHE A 59 -12.20 8.06 5.36
N ASN A 60 -11.63 8.15 4.16
CA ASN A 60 -10.19 7.99 3.96
C ASN A 60 -9.37 9.08 4.67
N PHE A 61 -9.90 10.30 4.77
CA PHE A 61 -9.26 11.40 5.51
C PHE A 61 -9.12 11.10 7.00
N ILE A 62 -10.11 10.43 7.60
CA ILE A 62 -10.07 10.00 9.01
C ILE A 62 -9.19 8.75 9.16
N LEU A 63 -9.21 7.84 8.19
CA LEU A 63 -8.45 6.60 8.22
C LEU A 63 -6.93 6.81 8.09
N THR A 64 -6.50 7.78 7.28
CA THR A 64 -5.08 8.06 7.03
C THR A 64 -4.27 8.38 8.30
N PRO A 65 -4.67 9.34 9.16
CA PRO A 65 -3.92 9.61 10.40
C PRO A 65 -4.00 8.45 11.39
N PHE A 66 -5.08 7.67 11.38
CA PHE A 66 -5.20 6.48 12.20
C PHE A 66 -4.19 5.39 11.80
N LEU A 67 -4.03 5.14 10.50
CA LEU A 67 -3.00 4.24 9.96
C LEU A 67 -1.59 4.76 10.26
N LEU A 68 -1.36 6.07 10.13
CA LEU A 68 -0.08 6.69 10.46
C LEU A 68 0.26 6.51 11.95
N MET A 69 -0.72 6.70 12.84
CA MET A 69 -0.54 6.48 14.27
C MET A 69 -0.19 5.03 14.59
N LEU A 70 -0.86 4.06 13.95
CA LEU A 70 -0.53 2.64 14.11
C LEU A 70 0.90 2.33 13.64
N SER A 71 1.34 2.95 12.54
CA SER A 71 2.70 2.79 12.03
C SER A 71 3.76 3.38 12.98
N LEU A 72 3.44 4.44 13.74
CA LEU A 72 4.34 4.99 14.75
C LEU A 72 4.63 4.02 15.89
N LEU A 73 3.75 3.04 16.14
CA LEU A 73 4.00 1.99 17.12
C LEU A 73 5.19 1.10 16.71
N MET A 74 5.47 0.98 15.40
CA MET A 74 6.65 0.27 14.88
C MET A 74 7.97 0.96 15.30
N PHE A 75 7.95 2.27 15.58
CA PHE A 75 9.11 2.99 16.11
C PHE A 75 9.54 2.44 17.48
N TYR A 76 8.60 1.90 18.27
CA TYR A 76 8.92 1.27 19.55
C TYR A 76 9.69 -0.04 19.36
N ALA A 77 9.45 -0.79 18.28
CA ALA A 77 10.21 -1.99 17.94
C ALA A 77 11.69 -1.69 17.64
N LEU A 78 12.01 -0.43 17.30
CA LEU A 78 13.36 0.01 17.01
C LEU A 78 14.25 0.10 18.26
N LYS A 79 13.66 0.29 19.47
CA LYS A 79 14.42 0.52 20.72
C LYS A 79 15.33 -0.62 21.15
N GLY A 80 15.18 -1.82 20.58
CA GLY A 80 15.99 -3.01 20.91
C GLY A 80 16.95 -3.46 19.81
N THR A 81 17.12 -2.70 18.73
CA THR A 81 17.82 -3.15 17.52
C THR A 81 19.09 -2.34 17.26
N ASN A 82 20.24 -3.02 17.07
CA ASN A 82 21.51 -2.37 16.70
C ASN A 82 21.49 -1.89 15.24
N ILE A 83 22.05 -0.71 14.98
CA ILE A 83 22.05 -0.05 13.66
C ILE A 83 22.99 -0.79 12.66
N ASP A 84 23.92 -1.60 13.17
CA ASP A 84 24.92 -2.32 12.37
C ASP A 84 24.32 -3.38 11.41
N TYR A 85 23.09 -3.83 11.66
CA TYR A 85 22.38 -4.79 10.80
C TYR A 85 21.90 -4.21 9.46
N LEU A 86 22.05 -2.90 9.26
CA LEU A 86 21.73 -2.24 7.99
C LEU A 86 22.81 -2.47 6.92
N LEU A 87 24.00 -2.97 7.26
CA LEU A 87 25.15 -2.96 6.35
C LEU A 87 25.12 -3.91 5.12
N PRO A 88 24.37 -5.02 5.04
CA PRO A 88 24.39 -5.84 3.82
C PRO A 88 23.43 -5.30 2.75
N VAL A 89 23.52 -4.02 2.40
CA VAL A 89 22.62 -3.35 1.42
C VAL A 89 22.91 -3.79 -0.03
N PHE A 90 24.07 -4.39 -0.30
CA PHE A 90 24.58 -4.64 -1.66
C PHE A 90 25.12 -6.07 -1.91
N GLN A 91 24.83 -7.04 -1.04
CA GLN A 91 25.31 -8.41 -1.22
C GLN A 91 24.44 -9.26 -2.18
N THR A 92 23.31 -8.74 -2.66
CA THR A 92 22.39 -9.45 -3.56
C THR A 92 22.77 -9.27 -5.03
N GLY A 93 22.76 -10.37 -5.80
CA GLY A 93 23.02 -10.35 -7.24
C GLY A 93 22.00 -9.51 -8.03
N ILE A 94 22.43 -8.95 -9.16
CA ILE A 94 21.66 -8.05 -10.05
C ILE A 94 20.32 -8.68 -10.51
N SER A 95 20.23 -10.01 -10.57
CA SER A 95 18.99 -10.72 -10.90
C SER A 95 17.89 -10.56 -9.84
N GLN A 96 18.25 -10.49 -8.55
CA GLN A 96 17.29 -10.33 -7.45
C GLN A 96 16.73 -8.90 -7.37
N PHE A 97 17.50 -7.92 -7.85
CA PHE A 97 17.08 -6.53 -7.95
C PHE A 97 15.89 -6.35 -8.90
N GLN A 98 15.88 -7.09 -10.03
CA GLN A 98 14.78 -7.03 -11.01
C GLN A 98 13.47 -7.62 -10.48
N LEU A 99 13.55 -8.65 -9.63
CA LEU A 99 12.37 -9.23 -8.98
C LEU A 99 11.80 -8.25 -7.94
N GLY A 100 12.65 -7.68 -7.08
CA GLY A 100 12.23 -6.67 -6.10
C GLY A 100 11.61 -5.43 -6.73
N LEU A 101 12.15 -4.97 -7.88
CA LEU A 101 11.57 -3.85 -8.64
C LEU A 101 10.11 -4.10 -9.06
N LYS A 102 9.77 -5.31 -9.49
CA LYS A 102 8.39 -5.64 -9.89
C LYS A 102 7.42 -5.53 -8.72
N ASP A 103 7.83 -6.02 -7.55
CA ASP A 103 7.01 -5.96 -6.34
C ASP A 103 6.86 -4.53 -5.81
N VAL A 104 7.91 -3.70 -5.93
CA VAL A 104 7.86 -2.28 -5.57
C VAL A 104 6.91 -1.52 -6.49
N VAL A 105 7.00 -1.76 -7.81
CA VAL A 105 6.07 -1.15 -8.78
C VAL A 105 4.64 -1.55 -8.45
N LEU A 106 4.40 -2.82 -8.08
CA LEU A 106 3.08 -3.27 -7.65
C LEU A 106 2.58 -2.49 -6.41
N SER A 107 3.45 -2.34 -5.41
CA SER A 107 3.13 -1.68 -4.13
C SER A 107 2.92 -0.16 -4.25
N MET A 108 3.57 0.47 -5.23
CA MET A 108 3.38 1.91 -5.52
C MET A 108 2.19 2.18 -6.46
N ASN A 109 1.43 1.16 -6.87
CA ASN A 109 0.17 1.40 -7.59
C ASN A 109 -0.80 2.16 -6.69
N GLY A 110 -1.30 3.29 -7.20
CA GLY A 110 -2.17 4.20 -6.46
C GLY A 110 -2.10 5.63 -6.96
N PHE A 111 -0.98 6.00 -7.59
CA PHE A 111 -0.83 7.31 -8.26
C PHE A 111 -1.88 7.53 -9.37
N GLU A 112 -2.42 6.47 -9.97
CA GLU A 112 -3.41 6.61 -11.04
C GLU A 112 -4.75 7.17 -10.57
N MET A 113 -5.12 6.92 -9.32
CA MET A 113 -6.37 7.42 -8.74
C MET A 113 -6.39 8.96 -8.70
N ILE A 114 -5.21 9.58 -8.69
CA ILE A 114 -5.03 11.03 -8.76
C ILE A 114 -5.65 11.60 -10.04
N LEU A 115 -5.57 10.89 -11.17
CA LEU A 115 -6.15 11.36 -12.44
C LEU A 115 -7.67 11.45 -12.35
N ILE A 116 -8.32 10.48 -11.70
CA ILE A 116 -9.78 10.42 -11.51
C ILE A 116 -10.23 11.50 -10.51
N ILE A 117 -9.45 11.75 -9.46
CA ILE A 117 -9.77 12.74 -8.42
C ILE A 117 -9.43 14.17 -8.88
N SER A 118 -8.50 14.33 -9.83
CA SER A 118 -8.05 15.63 -10.34
C SER A 118 -9.16 16.60 -10.78
N PRO A 119 -10.23 16.19 -11.50
CA PRO A 119 -11.33 17.09 -11.84
C PRO A 119 -12.21 17.46 -10.64
N LEU A 120 -12.28 16.62 -9.60
CA LEU A 120 -13.08 16.87 -8.40
C LEU A 120 -12.39 17.82 -7.41
N MET A 121 -11.07 18.01 -7.52
CA MET A 121 -10.32 18.94 -6.67
C MET A 121 -10.62 20.40 -7.04
N LYS A 122 -10.90 21.22 -6.02
CA LYS A 122 -10.98 22.68 -6.18
C LYS A 122 -9.57 23.27 -6.21
N GLY A 123 -9.34 24.29 -7.05
CA GLY A 123 -8.06 25.00 -7.14
C GLY A 123 -7.51 25.13 -8.56
N THR A 124 -6.47 25.93 -8.71
CA THR A 124 -5.79 26.17 -10.00
C THR A 124 -5.02 24.92 -10.43
N ILE A 125 -4.84 24.71 -11.73
CA ILE A 125 -4.09 23.57 -12.30
C ILE A 125 -2.70 23.44 -11.62
N LYS A 126 -1.99 24.55 -11.40
CA LYS A 126 -0.67 24.58 -10.73
C LYS A 126 -0.72 24.06 -9.28
N GLU A 127 -1.76 24.42 -8.54
CA GLU A 127 -1.93 23.99 -7.14
C GLU A 127 -2.24 22.50 -7.06
N ARG A 128 -3.08 21.99 -7.98
CA ARG A 128 -3.40 20.56 -8.07
C ARG A 128 -2.14 19.74 -8.30
N TYR A 129 -1.33 20.07 -9.30
CA TYR A 129 -0.08 19.37 -9.56
C TYR A 129 0.88 19.42 -8.37
N LYS A 130 0.99 20.57 -7.68
CA LYS A 130 1.81 20.69 -6.48
C LYS A 130 1.37 19.72 -5.38
N VAL A 131 0.06 19.67 -5.09
CA VAL A 131 -0.50 18.77 -4.08
C VAL A 131 -0.27 17.31 -4.47
N MET A 132 -0.46 16.94 -5.73
CA MET A 132 -0.24 15.58 -6.23
C MET A 132 1.20 15.10 -6.05
N THR A 133 2.17 15.95 -6.41
CA THR A 133 3.59 15.64 -6.25
C THR A 133 3.97 15.49 -4.78
N ILE A 134 3.47 16.40 -3.92
CA ILE A 134 3.72 16.33 -2.47
C ILE A 134 3.15 15.03 -1.90
N SER A 135 1.92 14.65 -2.26
CA SER A 135 1.31 13.39 -1.80
C SER A 135 2.15 12.18 -2.19
N ASN A 136 2.64 12.10 -3.43
CA ASN A 136 3.45 10.96 -3.87
C ASN A 136 4.81 10.90 -3.16
N ILE A 137 5.46 12.05 -2.94
CA ILE A 137 6.71 12.12 -2.17
C ILE A 137 6.47 11.66 -0.73
N CYS A 138 5.40 12.11 -0.09
CA CYS A 138 5.03 11.68 1.26
C CYS A 138 4.79 10.16 1.33
N THR A 139 4.06 9.58 0.36
CA THR A 139 3.84 8.12 0.30
C THR A 139 5.15 7.36 0.11
N THR A 140 6.05 7.86 -0.74
CA THR A 140 7.36 7.24 -0.97
C THR A 140 8.22 7.25 0.30
N LEU A 141 8.28 8.39 0.99
CA LEU A 141 9.00 8.52 2.26
C LEU A 141 8.43 7.60 3.35
N TYR A 142 7.10 7.46 3.39
CA TYR A 142 6.44 6.55 4.32
C TYR A 142 6.79 5.08 4.05
N TYR A 143 6.76 4.65 2.78
CA TYR A 143 7.21 3.30 2.41
C TYR A 143 8.69 3.08 2.73
N LEU A 144 9.55 4.06 2.45
CA LEU A 144 10.97 4.01 2.81
C LEU A 144 11.14 3.82 4.32
N PHE A 145 10.40 4.59 5.11
CA PHE A 145 10.43 4.48 6.57
C PHE A 145 10.03 3.08 7.08
N ILE A 146 8.93 2.51 6.57
CA ILE A 146 8.48 1.15 6.95
C ILE A 146 9.51 0.10 6.53
N THR A 147 9.99 0.15 5.29
CA THR A 147 10.94 -0.84 4.77
C THR A 147 12.25 -0.84 5.58
N LEU A 148 12.75 0.35 5.97
CA LEU A 148 13.94 0.49 6.81
C LEU A 148 13.73 -0.19 8.18
N ILE A 149 12.58 0.02 8.83
CA ILE A 149 12.25 -0.65 10.09
C ILE A 149 12.17 -2.17 9.91
N CYS A 150 11.51 -2.64 8.85
CA CYS A 150 11.42 -4.07 8.56
C CYS A 150 12.81 -4.70 8.37
N PHE A 151 13.70 -4.04 7.63
CA PHE A 151 15.08 -4.49 7.48
C PHE A 151 15.81 -4.57 8.82
N LEU A 152 15.71 -3.53 9.66
CA LEU A 152 16.36 -3.55 10.97
C LEU A 152 15.83 -4.69 11.86
N CYS A 153 14.50 -4.85 11.96
CA CYS A 153 13.88 -5.85 12.83
C CYS A 153 14.13 -7.30 12.38
N PHE A 154 14.02 -7.59 11.07
CA PHE A 154 14.21 -8.94 10.54
C PHE A 154 15.68 -9.32 10.28
N SER A 155 16.55 -8.36 9.92
CA SER A 155 18.00 -8.59 9.76
C SER A 155 18.65 -8.98 11.10
N ALA A 156 18.25 -8.33 12.20
CA ALA A 156 18.73 -8.67 13.54
C ALA A 156 18.37 -10.11 13.97
N ARG A 157 17.22 -10.65 13.51
CA ARG A 157 16.78 -11.99 13.84
C ARG A 157 17.55 -13.09 13.09
N LEU A 158 18.09 -12.79 11.91
CA LEU A 158 18.86 -13.76 11.11
C LEU A 158 20.29 -13.97 11.62
N SER A 159 20.88 -13.02 12.36
CA SER A 159 22.24 -13.16 12.89
C SER A 159 22.34 -13.94 14.22
N LEU A 160 21.20 -14.29 14.83
CA LEU A 160 21.11 -14.98 16.12
C LEU A 160 20.74 -16.47 15.99
N MET A 161 20.56 -16.96 14.76
CA MET A 161 20.29 -18.36 14.43
C MET A 161 21.45 -18.94 13.63
#